data_AF-A0A970SUQ9-F1
#
_entry.id   AF-A0A970SUQ9-F1
#
_cell.length_a   1.000
_cell.length_b   1.000
_cell.length_c   1.000
_cell.angle_alpha   90.00
_cell.angle_beta   90.00
_cell.angle_gamma   90.00
#
_symmetry.space_group_name_H-M   'P 1'
#
loop_
_entity.id
_entity.type
_entity.pdbx_description
1 polymer ?
#
loop_
_entity_poly.entity_id
_entity_poly.type
_entity_poly.pdbx_seq_one_letter_code
_entity_poly.pdbx_strand_id
1 'polypeptide(L)'
;MKRKVLGRCPVCYEPLAVTRLHCDNCHTTIEGDFEVCKFCQLSPELKEFVEVFIRSRGNIKEVERELGVSYPTVRNRLDGVIEALGYSVDRPDSEEQKAARRRAILEQLGKGEISMEEAMEQIREI
;
A
#
# COMPACT_ATOMS: atom_id res chain seq x y z
N MET A 1 13.97 20.24 -21.97
CA MET A 1 12.85 19.41 -21.47
C MET A 1 13.22 18.82 -20.11
N LYS A 2 12.39 19.02 -19.08
CA LYS A 2 12.57 18.35 -17.78
C LYS A 2 12.05 16.90 -17.92
N ARG A 3 12.84 15.90 -17.55
CA ARG A 3 12.43 14.48 -17.52
C ARG A 3 11.84 14.16 -16.15
N LYS A 4 10.82 13.30 -16.09
CA LYS A 4 10.31 12.80 -14.79
C LYS A 4 11.38 11.93 -14.14
N VAL A 5 11.56 12.09 -12.84
CA VAL A 5 12.48 11.25 -12.05
C VAL A 5 11.94 9.83 -12.03
N LEU A 6 12.82 8.85 -12.25
CA LEU A 6 12.51 7.43 -12.10
C LEU A 6 12.58 7.08 -10.61
N GLY A 7 11.51 6.53 -10.05
CA GLY A 7 11.51 6.03 -8.67
C GLY A 7 12.08 4.62 -8.52
N ARG A 8 12.20 3.87 -9.62
CA ARG A 8 12.67 2.48 -9.66
C ARG A 8 13.63 2.28 -10.82
N CYS A 9 14.56 1.35 -10.66
CA CYS A 9 15.51 0.96 -11.68
C CYS A 9 14.78 0.27 -12.85
N PRO A 10 14.92 0.72 -14.10
CA PRO A 10 14.26 0.09 -15.26
C PRO A 10 14.83 -1.29 -15.61
N VAL A 11 15.91 -1.72 -14.95
CA VAL A 11 16.58 -3.02 -15.18
C VAL A 11 16.17 -4.06 -14.14
N CYS A 12 16.22 -3.71 -12.85
CA CYS A 12 15.94 -4.65 -11.75
C CYS A 12 14.70 -4.29 -10.92
N TYR A 13 14.02 -3.18 -11.22
CA TYR A 13 12.84 -2.69 -10.49
C TYR A 13 13.04 -2.33 -9.01
N GLU A 14 14.28 -2.40 -8.51
CA GLU A 14 14.65 -1.94 -7.17
C GLU A 14 14.52 -0.42 -7.03
N PRO A 15 14.32 0.10 -5.80
CA PRO A 15 14.30 1.53 -5.53
C PRO A 15 15.60 2.23 -5.96
N LEU A 16 15.47 3.38 -6.61
CA LEU A 16 16.63 4.24 -6.91
C LEU A 16 16.93 5.15 -5.72
N ALA A 17 18.20 5.54 -5.57
CA ALA A 17 18.63 6.63 -4.70
C ALA A 17 18.89 7.89 -5.53
N VAL A 18 18.58 9.06 -4.98
CA VAL A 18 19.02 10.34 -5.56
C VAL A 18 20.39 10.65 -4.98
N THR A 19 21.38 10.93 -5.84
CA THR A 19 22.76 11.20 -5.41
C THR A 19 23.15 12.68 -5.46
N ARG A 20 22.36 13.50 -6.19
CA ARG A 20 22.64 14.91 -6.42
C ARG A 20 21.36 15.72 -6.60
N LEU A 21 21.26 16.84 -5.89
CA LEU A 21 20.21 17.84 -5.99
C LEU A 21 20.82 19.17 -6.44
N HIS A 22 20.16 19.87 -7.36
CA HIS A 22 20.59 21.19 -7.84
C HIS A 22 19.47 22.22 -7.62
N CYS A 23 19.83 23.36 -7.04
CA CYS A 23 18.92 24.49 -6.88
C CYS A 23 19.10 25.50 -8.01
N ASP A 24 18.09 25.65 -8.88
CA ASP A 24 18.14 26.60 -10.01
C ASP A 24 18.20 28.08 -9.55
N ASN A 25 17.84 28.39 -8.30
CA ASN A 25 17.78 29.77 -7.78
C ASN A 25 19.12 30.27 -7.21
N CYS A 26 19.83 29.44 -6.44
CA CYS A 26 21.11 29.82 -5.81
C CYS A 26 22.31 29.02 -6.35
N HIS A 27 22.09 28.13 -7.32
CA HIS A 27 23.08 27.27 -7.96
C HIS A 27 23.83 26.30 -7.02
N THR A 28 23.39 26.19 -5.76
CA THR A 28 23.92 25.20 -4.82
C THR A 28 23.65 23.79 -5.34
N THR A 29 24.69 22.96 -5.28
CA THR A 29 24.60 21.52 -5.53
C THR A 29 24.81 20.79 -4.21
N ILE A 30 23.89 19.90 -3.89
CA ILE A 30 23.93 19.07 -2.68
C ILE A 30 24.14 17.63 -3.14
N GLU A 31 25.19 16.98 -2.63
CA GLU A 31 25.52 15.59 -2.93
C GLU A 31 25.40 14.73 -1.67
N GLY A 32 24.97 13.48 -1.86
CA GLY A 32 24.72 12.55 -0.76
C GLY A 32 23.68 11.51 -1.17
N ASP A 33 23.43 10.54 -0.30
CA ASP A 33 22.41 9.51 -0.53
C ASP A 33 21.05 10.00 -0.02
N PHE A 34 20.16 10.32 -0.95
CA PHE A 34 18.81 10.76 -0.65
C PHE A 34 17.78 9.72 -1.09
N GLU A 35 16.76 9.53 -0.28
CA GLU A 35 15.60 8.74 -0.66
C GLU A 35 14.79 9.46 -1.75
N VAL A 36 14.33 8.70 -2.74
CA VAL A 36 13.36 9.21 -3.70
C VAL A 36 12.00 9.35 -3.00
N CYS A 37 11.22 10.36 -3.38
CA CYS A 37 9.88 10.58 -2.81
C CYS A 37 9.00 9.31 -2.86
N LYS A 38 8.25 9.00 -1.79
CA LYS A 38 7.41 7.79 -1.73
C LYS A 38 6.43 7.68 -2.91
N PHE A 39 5.83 8.80 -3.31
CA PHE A 39 4.91 8.87 -4.45
C PHE A 39 5.58 8.63 -5.81
N CYS A 40 6.89 8.87 -5.91
CA CYS A 40 7.65 8.67 -7.14
C CYS A 40 7.73 7.17 -7.49
N GLN A 41 7.63 6.30 -6.48
CA GLN A 41 7.65 4.84 -6.61
C GLN A 41 6.31 4.24 -7.06
N LEU A 42 5.22 5.01 -7.02
CA LEU A 42 3.90 4.57 -7.47
C LEU A 42 3.90 4.28 -8.99
N SER A 43 3.14 3.27 -9.39
CA SER A 43 2.89 2.98 -10.80
C SER A 43 2.12 4.13 -11.47
N PRO A 44 2.16 4.26 -12.80
CA PRO A 44 1.37 5.28 -13.52
C PRO A 44 -0.12 5.25 -13.15
N GLU A 45 -0.69 4.05 -13.01
CA GLU A 45 -2.10 3.83 -12.69
C GLU A 45 -2.43 4.29 -11.26
N LEU A 46 -1.54 3.99 -10.29
CA LEU A 46 -1.71 4.45 -8.91
C LEU A 46 -1.52 5.97 -8.79
N LYS A 47 -0.65 6.58 -9.60
CA LYS A 47 -0.48 8.04 -9.64
C LYS A 47 -1.75 8.73 -10.15
N GLU A 48 -2.32 8.24 -11.25
CA GLU A 48 -3.59 8.74 -11.78
C GLU A 48 -4.71 8.59 -10.76
N PHE A 49 -4.79 7.43 -10.10
CA PHE A 49 -5.75 7.21 -9.03
C PHE A 49 -5.63 8.23 -7.90
N VAL A 50 -4.41 8.48 -7.40
CA VAL A 50 -4.17 9.46 -6.32
C VAL A 50 -4.58 10.87 -6.75
N GLU A 51 -4.28 11.27 -7.99
CA GLU A 51 -4.66 12.57 -8.52
C GLU A 51 -6.18 12.76 -8.55
N VAL A 52 -6.91 11.76 -9.06
CA VAL A 52 -8.37 11.76 -9.08
C VAL A 52 -8.93 11.74 -7.66
N PHE A 53 -8.42 10.87 -6.79
CA PHE A 53 -8.87 10.77 -5.41
C PHE A 53 -8.75 12.10 -4.65
N ILE A 54 -7.62 12.80 -4.80
CA ILE A 54 -7.40 14.12 -4.17
C ILE A 54 -8.33 15.16 -4.80
N ARG A 55 -8.46 15.18 -6.13
CA ARG A 55 -9.37 16.11 -6.84
C ARG A 55 -10.82 15.95 -6.38
N SER A 56 -11.26 14.71 -6.15
CA SER A 56 -12.58 14.38 -5.61
C SER A 56 -12.66 14.52 -4.08
N ARG A 57 -11.64 15.10 -3.41
CA ARG A 57 -11.59 15.30 -1.95
C ARG A 57 -11.81 14.01 -1.14
N GLY A 58 -11.37 12.88 -1.67
CA GLY A 58 -11.56 11.55 -1.08
C GLY A 58 -12.99 10.99 -1.20
N ASN A 59 -13.87 11.62 -1.97
CA ASN A 59 -15.23 11.11 -2.20
C ASN A 59 -15.22 9.90 -3.13
N ILE A 60 -15.33 8.71 -2.56
CA ILE A 60 -15.28 7.45 -3.30
C ILE A 60 -16.32 7.39 -4.44
N LYS A 61 -17.54 7.89 -4.23
CA LYS A 61 -18.59 7.87 -5.27
C LYS A 61 -18.24 8.76 -6.46
N GLU A 62 -17.57 9.88 -6.20
CA GLU A 62 -17.11 10.77 -7.26
C GLU A 62 -15.94 10.14 -8.02
N VAL A 63 -15.02 9.48 -7.31
CA VAL A 63 -13.92 8.72 -7.91
C VAL A 63 -14.43 7.57 -8.79
N GLU A 64 -15.44 6.81 -8.33
CA GLU A 64 -16.11 5.77 -9.13
C GLU A 64 -16.66 6.34 -10.44
N ARG A 65 -17.34 7.49 -10.37
CA ARG A 65 -17.92 8.16 -11.53
C ARG A 65 -16.85 8.66 -12.50
N GLU A 66 -15.78 9.27 -11.98
CA GLU A 66 -14.69 9.81 -12.79
C GLU A 66 -13.86 8.72 -13.48
N LEU A 67 -13.60 7.61 -12.78
CA LEU A 67 -12.81 6.50 -13.30
C LEU A 67 -13.64 5.44 -14.04
N GLY A 68 -14.98 5.49 -13.93
CA GLY A 68 -15.88 4.51 -14.53
C GLY A 68 -15.72 3.09 -13.96
N VAL A 69 -15.34 2.99 -12.68
CA VAL A 69 -15.08 1.70 -12.01
C VAL A 69 -16.00 1.49 -10.81
N SER A 70 -16.13 0.23 -10.39
CA SER A 70 -16.94 -0.14 -9.23
C SER A 70 -16.28 0.25 -7.91
N TYR A 71 -17.10 0.43 -6.88
CA TYR A 71 -16.68 0.73 -5.51
C TYR A 71 -15.57 -0.20 -4.99
N PRO A 72 -15.65 -1.54 -5.16
CA PRO A 72 -14.57 -2.44 -4.77
C PRO A 72 -13.26 -2.16 -5.50
N THR A 73 -13.34 -1.73 -6.77
CA THR A 73 -12.16 -1.37 -7.56
C THR A 73 -11.49 -0.11 -7.02
N VAL A 74 -12.27 0.91 -6.64
CA VAL A 74 -11.74 2.13 -6.01
C VAL A 74 -11.06 1.79 -4.68
N ARG A 75 -11.69 0.96 -3.84
CA ARG A 75 -11.08 0.50 -2.58
C ARG A 75 -9.79 -0.27 -2.82
N ASN A 76 -9.78 -1.25 -3.72
CA ASN A 76 -8.57 -2.02 -4.01
C ASN A 76 -7.42 -1.14 -4.54
N ARG A 77 -7.73 -0.11 -5.34
CA ARG A 77 -6.72 0.87 -5.78
C ARG A 77 -6.21 1.72 -4.62
N LEU A 78 -7.09 2.15 -3.71
CA LEU A 78 -6.70 2.87 -2.50
C LEU A 78 -5.78 2.02 -1.62
N ASP A 79 -6.15 0.76 -1.40
CA ASP A 79 -5.35 -0.20 -0.65
C ASP A 79 -3.97 -0.39 -1.30
N GLY A 80 -3.92 -0.52 -2.63
CA GLY A 80 -2.66 -0.60 -3.37
C GLY A 80 -1.79 0.65 -3.24
N VAL A 81 -2.38 1.85 -3.14
CA VAL A 81 -1.62 3.07 -2.82
C VAL A 81 -1.08 3.02 -1.41
N ILE A 82 -1.90 2.64 -0.43
CA ILE A 82 -1.50 2.55 0.99
C ILE A 82 -0.32 1.59 1.15
N GLU A 83 -0.42 0.39 0.55
CA GLU A 83 0.65 -0.61 0.53
C GLU A 83 1.92 -0.08 -0.17
N ALA A 84 1.79 0.55 -1.33
CA ALA A 84 2.93 1.08 -2.07
C ALA A 84 3.63 2.26 -1.36
N LEU A 85 2.94 2.94 -0.43
CA LEU A 85 3.52 3.96 0.44
C LEU A 85 4.15 3.37 1.72
N GLY A 86 4.08 2.05 1.90
CA GLY A 86 4.67 1.30 3.01
C GLY A 86 3.77 1.20 4.25
N TYR A 87 2.46 1.41 4.11
CA TYR A 87 1.50 1.29 5.20
C TYR A 87 0.74 -0.04 5.10
N SER A 88 0.31 -0.56 6.25
CA SER A 88 -0.57 -1.72 6.32
C SER A 88 -2.01 -1.31 6.02
N VAL A 89 -2.70 -2.11 5.21
CA VAL A 89 -4.14 -2.03 5.04
C VAL A 89 -4.75 -3.08 5.96
N ASP A 90 -5.49 -2.64 6.97
CA ASP A 90 -6.31 -3.54 7.79
C ASP A 90 -7.48 -4.04 6.92
N ARG A 91 -7.22 -5.09 6.15
CA ARG A 91 -8.28 -5.81 5.45
C ARG A 91 -8.99 -6.65 6.51
N PRO A 92 -10.34 -6.58 6.63
CA PRO A 92 -11.05 -7.61 7.38
C PRO A 92 -10.63 -8.97 6.79
N ASP A 93 -10.19 -9.89 7.66
CA ASP A 93 -9.71 -11.22 7.24
C ASP A 93 -10.70 -11.80 6.22
N SER A 94 -10.20 -12.19 5.05
CA SER A 94 -11.01 -12.93 4.09
C SER A 94 -11.52 -14.22 4.74
N GLU A 95 -12.65 -14.75 4.29
CA GLU A 95 -13.20 -16.02 4.83
C GLU A 95 -12.18 -17.17 4.82
N GLU A 96 -11.26 -17.16 3.85
CA GLU A 96 -10.17 -18.12 3.74
C GLU A 96 -9.08 -17.92 4.81
N GLN A 97 -8.76 -16.66 5.14
CA GLN A 97 -7.86 -16.30 6.25
C GLN A 97 -8.51 -16.58 7.61
N LYS A 98 -9.80 -16.29 7.77
CA LYS A 98 -10.59 -16.67 8.96
C LYS A 98 -10.61 -18.19 9.15
N ALA A 99 -10.85 -18.93 8.08
CA ALA A 99 -10.81 -20.40 8.10
C ALA A 99 -9.41 -20.95 8.39
N ALA A 100 -8.35 -20.30 7.89
CA ALA A 100 -6.97 -20.66 8.22
C ALA A 100 -6.64 -20.38 9.70
N ARG A 101 -7.01 -19.22 10.24
CA ARG A 101 -6.87 -18.91 11.68
C ARG A 101 -7.64 -19.88 12.56
N ARG A 102 -8.90 -20.17 12.25
CA ARG A 102 -9.71 -21.15 12.98
C ARG A 102 -9.06 -22.54 12.97
N ARG A 103 -8.52 -22.98 11.83
CA ARG A 103 -7.80 -24.26 11.72
C ARG A 103 -6.53 -24.28 12.59
N ALA A 104 -5.74 -23.21 12.58
CA ALA A 104 -4.54 -23.10 13.40
C ALA A 104 -4.86 -23.19 14.90
N ILE A 105 -5.91 -22.50 15.37
CA ILE A 105 -6.36 -22.56 16.77
C ILE A 105 -6.77 -23.99 17.17
N LEU A 106 -7.54 -24.68 16.32
CA LEU A 106 -7.95 -26.06 16.59
C LEU A 106 -6.76 -27.03 16.61
N GLU A 107 -5.73 -26.79 15.79
CA GLU A 107 -4.50 -27.60 15.80
C GLU A 107 -3.69 -27.40 17.09
N GLN A 108 -3.55 -26.15 17.56
CA GLN A 108 -2.90 -25.84 18.84
C GLN A 108 -3.63 -26.45 20.02
N LEU A 109 -4.97 -26.43 20.00
CA LEU A 109 -5.79 -27.11 21.00
C LEU A 109 -5.57 -28.64 20.96
N GLY A 110 -5.52 -29.24 19.76
CA GLY A 110 -5.25 -30.67 19.57
C GLY A 110 -3.85 -31.10 20.03
N LYS A 111 -2.86 -30.20 19.97
CA LYS A 111 -1.49 -30.41 20.49
C LYS A 111 -1.37 -30.12 21.99
N GLY A 112 -2.39 -29.55 22.62
CA GLY A 112 -2.36 -29.15 24.03
C GLY A 112 -1.50 -27.91 24.30
N GLU A 113 -1.21 -27.11 23.27
CA GLU A 113 -0.43 -25.86 23.38
C GLU A 113 -1.26 -24.72 23.98
N ILE A 114 -2.59 -24.81 23.85
CA ILE A 114 -3.57 -23.89 24.42
C ILE A 114 -4.70 -24.67 25.11
N SER A 115 -5.32 -24.02 26.09
CA SER A 115 -6.51 -24.54 26.78
C SER A 115 -7.79 -24.36 25.94
N MET A 116 -8.84 -25.11 26.30
CA MET A 116 -10.16 -25.00 25.67
C MET A 116 -10.76 -23.60 25.82
N GLU A 117 -10.50 -22.93 26.95
CA GLU A 117 -10.99 -21.58 27.24
C GLU A 117 -10.29 -20.54 26.34
N GLU A 118 -8.96 -20.63 26.21
CA GLU A 118 -8.17 -19.78 25.31
C GLU A 118 -8.56 -19.99 23.83
N ALA A 119 -8.78 -21.24 23.41
CA ALA A 119 -9.22 -21.53 22.06
C ALA A 119 -10.61 -20.95 21.75
N MET A 120 -11.55 -21.00 22.72
CA MET A 120 -12.88 -20.43 22.56
C MET A 120 -12.88 -18.90 22.52
N GLU A 121 -12.00 -18.25 23.26
CA GLU A 121 -11.84 -16.79 23.23
C GLU A 121 -11.30 -16.34 21.87
N GLN A 122 -10.21 -16.96 21.40
CA GLN A 122 -9.60 -16.64 20.10
C GLN A 122 -10.53 -16.90 18.91
N ILE A 123 -11.42 -17.89 18.98
CA ILE A 123 -12.41 -18.15 17.92
C ILE A 123 -13.50 -17.07 17.86
N ARG A 124 -13.86 -16.45 19.00
CA ARG A 124 -14.85 -15.36 19.03
C ARG A 124 -14.32 -14.06 18.44
N GLU A 125 -13.01 -13.88 18.45
CA GLU A 125 -12.33 -12.69 17.91
C GLU A 125 -12.08 -12.77 16.39
N ILE A 126 -12.53 -13.85 15.71
CA ILE A 126 -12.42 -14.06 14.25
C ILE A 126 -13.77 -13.84 13.53
#